data_AF-A0A3B9ZUI6-F1
#
_entry.id   AF-A0A3B9ZUI6-F1
#
_cell.length_a   1.000
_cell.length_b   1.000
_cell.length_c   1.000
_cell.angle_alpha   90.00
_cell.angle_beta   90.00
_cell.angle_gamma   90.00
#
_symmetry.space_group_name_H-M   'P 1'
#
loop_
_entity.id
_entity.type
_entity.pdbx_description
1 polymer ?
#
loop_
_entity_poly.entity_id
_entity_poly.type
_entity_poly.pdbx_seq_one_letter_code
_entity_poly.pdbx_strand_id
1 'polypeptide(L)'
;MKEINTSEFEQEVLKGEKVVLDFYSTECPPCEALAPKFEGLAKLYGNDIKFLKIFRQQNRELSDKLGVKSSPTLLFFDNGIEVSERFSGGVKRSEIIRSLDSMLPLEHVQKIKSQIKPIISEFDVIIIGAGPGGLTAGLYLCQAKINTVLVDIALPGGQVATTHEVSNYPGFIEPQAGYMLSHNMSEQTKSCGTAYKVAVDITNVDLEKKEIIIDEHETIKAKKIIIATGTSPNATGAAGERELKGKGISYCATCDAKYFGDKEVVVIGGGNSAIEESDFIARFATKVTIVHQFDKFTANKKAQEKIFANPKISTLFHHEPRSFKREGDKMITELEDLQTKECKKLVSDGVFIFIGMKPNVELFKNKLQLDQWGYIKTNEDMQTSVKGVYAVGDVISKKYRQITTAVADGTIAAIAIAKDMN
;
A
#
# COMPACT_ATOMS: atom_id res chain seq x y z
N MET A 1 6.30 -28.79 -7.08
CA MET A 1 5.17 -28.19 -6.33
C MET A 1 3.98 -29.13 -6.45
N LYS A 2 3.35 -29.49 -5.34
CA LYS A 2 2.22 -30.43 -5.30
C LYS A 2 1.02 -29.73 -4.67
N GLU A 3 -0.16 -29.85 -5.29
CA GLU A 3 -1.42 -29.51 -4.62
C GLU A 3 -1.85 -30.70 -3.76
N ILE A 4 -2.22 -30.43 -2.52
CA ILE A 4 -2.67 -31.42 -1.55
C ILE A 4 -4.07 -31.06 -1.06
N ASN A 5 -4.78 -32.04 -0.51
CA ASN A 5 -6.06 -31.83 0.16
C ASN A 5 -5.97 -32.14 1.67
N THR A 6 -7.10 -31.97 2.36
CA THR A 6 -7.19 -32.15 3.82
C THR A 6 -6.73 -33.54 4.28
N SER A 7 -7.01 -34.60 3.51
CA SER A 7 -6.61 -35.97 3.87
C SER A 7 -5.09 -36.19 3.80
N GLU A 8 -4.38 -35.40 3.00
CA GLU A 8 -2.94 -35.48 2.82
C GLU A 8 -2.18 -34.57 3.78
N PHE A 9 -2.84 -33.58 4.40
CA PHE A 9 -2.20 -32.55 5.24
C PHE A 9 -1.33 -33.14 6.35
N GLU A 10 -1.81 -34.16 7.06
CA GLU A 10 -1.03 -34.76 8.16
C GLU A 10 0.29 -35.38 7.66
N GLN A 11 0.24 -36.12 6.55
CA GLN A 11 1.41 -36.82 6.02
C GLN A 11 2.37 -35.86 5.31
N GLU A 12 1.83 -34.92 4.55
CA GLU A 12 2.61 -34.04 3.68
C GLU A 12 3.17 -32.82 4.42
N VAL A 13 2.48 -32.34 5.47
CA VAL A 13 2.82 -31.13 6.20
C VAL A 13 3.30 -31.44 7.61
N LEU A 14 2.49 -32.12 8.43
CA LEU A 14 2.82 -32.33 9.85
C LEU A 14 3.94 -33.37 10.06
N LYS A 15 4.03 -34.37 9.19
CA LYS A 15 5.14 -35.33 9.16
C LYS A 15 6.25 -34.94 8.18
N GLY A 16 6.08 -33.83 7.48
CA GLY A 16 7.10 -33.26 6.60
C GLY A 16 8.23 -32.62 7.40
N GLU A 17 9.45 -32.70 6.88
CA GLU A 17 10.61 -32.08 7.53
C GLU A 17 10.54 -30.55 7.42
N LYS A 18 10.55 -29.99 6.21
CA LYS A 18 10.44 -28.54 5.97
C LYS A 18 9.45 -28.27 4.87
N VAL A 19 8.41 -27.48 5.16
CA VAL A 19 7.28 -27.28 4.26
C VAL A 19 6.87 -25.81 4.23
N VAL A 20 6.63 -25.29 3.04
CA VAL A 20 5.90 -24.03 2.83
C VAL A 20 4.59 -24.34 2.11
N LEU A 21 3.51 -23.78 2.64
CA LEU A 21 2.15 -24.11 2.23
C LEU A 21 1.38 -22.84 1.82
N ASP A 22 0.87 -22.83 0.61
CA ASP A 22 0.03 -21.75 0.06
C ASP A 22 -1.46 -22.13 0.04
N PHE A 23 -2.27 -21.44 0.86
CA PHE A 23 -3.72 -21.49 0.80
C PHE A 23 -4.26 -20.51 -0.24
N TYR A 24 -4.44 -21.02 -1.47
CA TYR A 24 -4.79 -20.19 -2.62
C TYR A 24 -6.27 -20.29 -2.99
N SER A 25 -6.68 -19.41 -3.89
CA SER A 25 -7.96 -19.42 -4.58
C SER A 25 -7.76 -19.07 -6.06
N THR A 26 -8.67 -19.53 -6.93
CA THR A 26 -8.64 -19.30 -8.38
C THR A 26 -9.15 -17.92 -8.78
N GLU A 27 -10.02 -17.30 -7.97
CA GLU A 27 -10.57 -15.96 -8.21
C GLU A 27 -9.98 -14.98 -7.20
N CYS A 28 -8.68 -14.74 -7.33
CA CYS A 28 -7.91 -14.04 -6.31
C CYS A 28 -6.73 -13.31 -6.96
N PRO A 29 -6.86 -12.01 -7.28
CA PRO A 29 -5.77 -11.22 -7.84
C PRO A 29 -4.47 -11.26 -7.02
N PRO A 30 -4.51 -11.26 -5.66
CA PRO A 30 -3.29 -11.43 -4.87
C PRO A 30 -2.65 -12.82 -5.06
N CYS A 31 -3.44 -13.87 -5.27
CA CYS A 31 -2.95 -15.23 -5.52
C CYS A 31 -2.26 -15.32 -6.89
N GLU A 32 -2.83 -14.67 -7.91
CA GLU A 32 -2.21 -14.54 -9.23
C GLU A 32 -0.86 -13.81 -9.14
N ALA A 33 -0.78 -12.74 -8.35
CA ALA A 33 0.47 -12.03 -8.11
C ALA A 33 1.51 -12.90 -7.38
N LEU A 34 1.08 -13.76 -6.44
CA LEU A 34 1.96 -14.66 -5.68
C LEU A 34 2.48 -15.84 -6.51
N ALA A 35 1.64 -16.43 -7.36
CA ALA A 35 1.93 -17.67 -8.08
C ALA A 35 3.32 -17.72 -8.76
N PRO A 36 3.73 -16.74 -9.60
CA PRO A 36 5.04 -16.80 -10.26
C PRO A 36 6.21 -16.68 -9.26
N LYS A 37 6.05 -15.92 -8.17
CA LYS A 37 7.06 -15.83 -7.10
C LYS A 37 7.21 -17.17 -6.40
N PHE A 38 6.09 -17.79 -6.03
CA PHE A 38 6.06 -19.07 -5.34
C PHE A 38 6.66 -20.19 -6.20
N GLU A 39 6.33 -20.25 -7.49
CA GLU A 39 6.92 -21.20 -8.44
C GLU A 39 8.43 -20.99 -8.64
N GLY A 40 8.87 -19.74 -8.77
CA GLY A 40 10.28 -19.40 -8.90
C GLY A 40 11.08 -19.80 -7.66
N LEU A 41 10.52 -19.61 -6.46
CA LEU A 41 11.13 -20.04 -5.21
C LEU A 41 11.10 -21.56 -5.03
N ALA A 42 10.04 -22.24 -5.48
CA ALA A 42 9.97 -23.69 -5.47
C ALA A 42 11.07 -24.33 -6.33
N LYS A 43 11.45 -23.71 -7.46
CA LYS A 43 12.59 -24.17 -8.27
C LYS A 43 13.94 -23.98 -7.57
N LEU A 44 14.04 -22.99 -6.70
CA LEU A 44 15.29 -22.58 -6.05
C LEU A 44 15.53 -23.30 -4.72
N TYR A 45 14.49 -23.46 -3.90
CA TYR A 45 14.53 -24.07 -2.57
C TYR A 45 13.94 -25.49 -2.53
N GLY A 46 13.37 -25.98 -3.64
CA GLY A 46 12.57 -27.22 -3.67
C GLY A 46 13.31 -28.51 -3.32
N ASN A 47 14.64 -28.50 -3.34
CA ASN A 47 15.46 -29.63 -2.88
C ASN A 47 15.53 -29.72 -1.36
N ASP A 48 15.26 -28.61 -0.65
CA ASP A 48 15.47 -28.47 0.79
C ASP A 48 14.17 -28.21 1.55
N ILE A 49 13.21 -27.55 0.88
CA ILE A 49 11.91 -27.19 1.44
C ILE A 49 10.83 -27.63 0.45
N LYS A 50 9.81 -28.31 0.96
CA LYS A 50 8.69 -28.76 0.15
C LYS A 50 7.68 -27.63 -0.08
N PHE A 51 7.39 -27.33 -1.34
CA PHE A 51 6.39 -26.33 -1.72
C PHE A 51 5.06 -27.01 -2.05
N LEU A 52 4.05 -26.69 -1.25
CA LEU A 52 2.72 -27.26 -1.33
C LEU A 52 1.64 -26.18 -1.50
N LYS A 53 0.52 -26.56 -2.09
CA LYS A 53 -0.66 -25.71 -2.24
C LYS A 53 -1.92 -26.42 -1.73
N ILE A 54 -2.85 -25.66 -1.16
CA ILE A 54 -4.20 -26.11 -0.81
C ILE A 54 -5.21 -25.13 -1.41
N PHE A 55 -6.15 -25.65 -2.19
CA PHE A 55 -7.28 -24.85 -2.65
C PHE A 55 -8.26 -24.63 -1.49
N ARG A 56 -8.32 -23.38 -1.00
CA ARG A 56 -9.02 -23.03 0.25
C ARG A 56 -10.51 -23.38 0.20
N GLN A 57 -11.17 -23.15 -0.92
CA GLN A 57 -12.63 -23.35 -1.08
C GLN A 57 -13.07 -24.80 -0.89
N GLN A 58 -12.23 -25.77 -1.24
CA GLN A 58 -12.50 -27.21 -1.08
C GLN A 58 -12.01 -27.76 0.27
N ASN A 59 -11.27 -26.97 1.05
CA ASN A 59 -10.62 -27.40 2.29
C ASN A 59 -10.97 -26.43 3.45
N ARG A 60 -12.24 -26.04 3.54
CA ARG A 60 -12.71 -24.99 4.48
C ARG A 60 -12.49 -25.37 5.94
N GLU A 61 -12.84 -26.59 6.33
CA GLU A 61 -12.69 -27.06 7.71
C GLU A 61 -11.23 -27.00 8.17
N LEU A 62 -10.31 -27.45 7.33
CA LEU A 62 -8.87 -27.35 7.60
C LEU A 62 -8.42 -25.89 7.68
N SER A 63 -8.89 -25.06 6.74
CA SER A 63 -8.57 -23.63 6.73
C SER A 63 -9.03 -22.94 8.01
N ASP A 64 -10.25 -23.22 8.47
CA ASP A 64 -10.81 -22.66 9.70
C ASP A 64 -10.08 -23.16 10.94
N LYS A 65 -9.77 -24.47 11.00
CA LYS A 65 -8.97 -25.07 12.08
C LYS A 65 -7.59 -24.42 12.21
N LEU A 66 -6.96 -24.09 11.08
CA LEU A 66 -5.67 -23.41 11.04
C LEU A 66 -5.80 -21.89 11.19
N GLY A 67 -7.02 -21.32 11.20
CA GLY A 67 -7.24 -19.88 11.30
C GLY A 67 -6.96 -19.11 10.01
N VAL A 68 -6.96 -19.77 8.85
CA VAL A 68 -6.73 -19.19 7.52
C VAL A 68 -8.02 -18.56 6.98
N LYS A 69 -8.11 -17.23 7.08
CA LYS A 69 -9.32 -16.45 6.73
C LYS A 69 -9.31 -15.83 5.34
N SER A 70 -8.17 -15.80 4.67
CA SER A 70 -7.98 -15.13 3.37
C SER A 70 -7.08 -15.93 2.44
N SER A 71 -7.10 -15.59 1.16
CA SER A 71 -6.17 -16.12 0.16
C SER A 71 -5.40 -14.98 -0.54
N PRO A 72 -4.12 -15.20 -0.92
CA PRO A 72 -3.31 -16.32 -0.48
C PRO A 72 -2.99 -16.18 1.02
N THR A 73 -2.71 -17.30 1.69
CA THR A 73 -2.06 -17.29 3.01
C THR A 73 -0.93 -18.31 3.00
N LEU A 74 0.28 -17.86 3.31
CA LEU A 74 1.47 -18.70 3.42
C LEU A 74 1.74 -19.11 4.87
N LEU A 75 1.95 -20.41 5.07
CA LEU A 75 2.38 -21.00 6.35
C LEU A 75 3.70 -21.75 6.14
N PHE A 76 4.56 -21.75 7.16
CA PHE A 76 5.88 -22.37 7.13
C PHE A 76 6.00 -23.36 8.29
N PHE A 77 6.28 -24.61 7.98
CA PHE A 77 6.39 -25.71 8.94
C PHE A 77 7.79 -26.30 8.94
N ASP A 78 8.32 -26.55 10.13
CA ASP A 78 9.54 -27.33 10.38
C ASP A 78 9.20 -28.45 11.38
N ASN A 79 9.35 -29.71 10.95
CA ASN A 79 9.00 -30.91 11.69
C ASN A 79 7.57 -30.86 12.28
N GLY A 80 6.63 -30.38 11.46
CA GLY A 80 5.21 -30.25 11.81
C GLY A 80 4.85 -29.07 12.71
N ILE A 81 5.81 -28.25 13.11
CA ILE A 81 5.60 -27.04 13.92
C ILE A 81 5.62 -25.82 13.01
N GLU A 82 4.69 -24.90 13.18
CA GLU A 82 4.70 -23.64 12.45
C GLU A 82 5.80 -22.71 13.02
N VAL A 83 6.75 -22.29 12.18
CA VAL A 83 8.01 -21.64 12.63
C VAL A 83 8.19 -20.19 12.19
N SER A 84 7.28 -19.63 11.41
CA SER A 84 7.44 -18.27 10.86
C SER A 84 6.16 -17.45 10.90
N GLU A 85 6.30 -16.15 10.63
CA GLU A 85 5.16 -15.26 10.42
C GLU A 85 4.32 -15.74 9.22
N ARG A 86 2.99 -15.64 9.36
CA ARG A 86 2.07 -15.91 8.26
C ARG A 86 1.95 -14.68 7.37
N PHE A 87 2.04 -14.88 6.06
CA PHE A 87 1.82 -13.80 5.09
C PHE A 87 0.50 -14.00 4.36
N SER A 88 -0.24 -12.91 4.12
CA SER A 88 -1.47 -12.97 3.34
C SER A 88 -1.65 -11.73 2.46
N GLY A 89 -2.45 -11.85 1.41
CA GLY A 89 -2.70 -10.76 0.45
C GLY A 89 -1.51 -10.52 -0.48
N GLY A 90 -1.01 -9.27 -0.53
CA GLY A 90 0.08 -8.84 -1.41
C GLY A 90 1.46 -9.24 -0.92
N VAL A 91 1.74 -10.55 -0.86
CA VAL A 91 2.99 -11.09 -0.31
C VAL A 91 4.17 -10.83 -1.25
N LYS A 92 5.27 -10.29 -0.72
CA LYS A 92 6.50 -10.01 -1.46
C LYS A 92 7.44 -11.21 -1.52
N ARG A 93 8.29 -11.26 -2.54
CA ARG A 93 9.29 -12.33 -2.70
C ARG A 93 10.29 -12.33 -1.54
N SER A 94 10.75 -11.16 -1.11
CA SER A 94 11.72 -10.99 -0.02
C SER A 94 11.19 -11.50 1.33
N GLU A 95 9.89 -11.32 1.61
CA GLU A 95 9.23 -11.82 2.82
C GLU A 95 9.28 -13.35 2.87
N ILE A 96 8.96 -14.00 1.75
CA ILE A 96 9.02 -15.45 1.62
C ILE A 96 10.46 -15.94 1.76
N ILE A 97 11.42 -15.32 1.07
CA ILE A 97 12.85 -15.66 1.14
C ILE A 97 13.34 -15.58 2.60
N ARG A 98 12.99 -14.52 3.33
CA ARG A 98 13.40 -14.35 4.73
C ARG A 98 12.92 -15.51 5.61
N SER A 99 11.68 -15.97 5.42
CA SER A 99 11.16 -17.12 6.14
C SER A 99 11.81 -18.44 5.70
N LEU A 100 12.01 -18.66 4.40
CA LEU A 100 12.70 -19.85 3.90
C LEU A 100 14.15 -19.93 4.37
N ASP A 101 14.88 -18.82 4.32
CA ASP A 101 16.28 -18.72 4.76
C ASP A 101 16.40 -19.06 6.25
N SER A 102 15.43 -18.65 7.08
CA SER A 102 15.42 -18.94 8.52
C SER A 102 15.24 -20.42 8.86
N MET A 103 14.75 -21.22 7.91
CA MET A 103 14.55 -22.67 8.06
C MET A 103 15.79 -23.47 7.65
N LEU A 104 16.84 -22.82 7.14
CA LEU A 104 18.01 -23.49 6.57
C LEU A 104 19.32 -22.99 7.23
N PRO A 105 20.36 -23.84 7.28
CA PRO A 105 21.69 -23.39 7.70
C PRO A 105 22.25 -22.30 6.78
N LEU A 106 22.98 -21.34 7.36
CA LEU A 106 23.52 -20.17 6.63
C LEU A 106 24.36 -20.53 5.39
N GLU A 107 25.20 -21.56 5.48
CA GLU A 107 26.04 -22.01 4.36
C GLU A 107 25.19 -22.46 3.16
N HIS A 108 24.05 -23.10 3.46
CA HIS A 108 23.13 -23.58 2.44
C HIS A 108 22.36 -22.42 1.79
N VAL A 109 21.91 -21.46 2.59
CA VAL A 109 21.31 -20.21 2.10
C VAL A 109 22.25 -19.49 1.13
N GLN A 110 23.54 -19.35 1.48
CA GLN A 110 24.53 -18.73 0.61
C GLN A 110 24.69 -19.46 -0.72
N LYS A 111 24.71 -20.80 -0.69
CA LYS A 111 24.77 -21.65 -1.89
C LYS A 111 23.52 -21.53 -2.76
N ILE A 112 22.34 -21.37 -2.16
CA ILE A 112 21.10 -21.14 -2.90
C ILE A 112 21.14 -19.76 -3.56
N LYS A 113 21.49 -18.71 -2.80
CA LYS A 113 21.52 -17.33 -3.33
C LYS A 113 22.53 -17.14 -4.45
N SER A 114 23.66 -17.85 -4.43
CA SER A 114 24.65 -17.79 -5.52
C SER A 114 24.14 -18.38 -6.84
N GLN A 115 23.04 -19.15 -6.83
CA GLN A 115 22.41 -19.70 -8.03
C GLN A 115 21.36 -18.75 -8.65
N ILE A 116 21.02 -17.65 -7.98
CA ILE A 116 20.06 -16.67 -8.50
C ILE A 116 20.70 -15.99 -9.70
N LYS A 117 20.17 -16.30 -10.89
CA LYS A 117 20.62 -15.68 -12.14
C LYS A 117 19.88 -14.35 -12.34
N PRO A 118 20.60 -13.26 -12.65
CA PRO A 118 19.97 -12.02 -13.07
C PRO A 118 19.12 -12.23 -14.33
N ILE A 119 17.93 -11.62 -14.34
CA ILE A 119 17.01 -11.60 -15.48
C ILE A 119 16.98 -10.18 -16.04
N ILE A 120 16.93 -10.05 -17.36
CA ILE A 120 16.72 -8.76 -18.03
C ILE A 120 15.39 -8.82 -18.79
N SER A 121 14.53 -7.84 -18.55
CA SER A 121 13.26 -7.67 -19.23
C SER A 121 13.22 -6.30 -19.91
N GLU A 122 12.77 -6.23 -21.16
CA GLU A 122 12.74 -5.00 -21.95
C GLU A 122 11.32 -4.57 -22.29
N PHE A 123 11.04 -3.29 -22.08
CA PHE A 123 9.75 -2.65 -22.37
C PHE A 123 9.99 -1.32 -23.09
N ASP A 124 8.94 -0.76 -23.68
CA ASP A 124 8.98 0.61 -24.18
C ASP A 124 8.85 1.61 -23.02
N VAL A 125 7.95 1.30 -22.07
CA VAL A 125 7.66 2.17 -20.92
C VAL A 125 7.58 1.36 -19.62
N ILE A 126 8.22 1.86 -18.57
CA ILE A 126 8.03 1.40 -17.18
C ILE A 126 7.14 2.41 -16.45
N ILE A 127 6.07 1.93 -15.82
CA ILE A 127 5.25 2.71 -14.88
C ILE A 127 5.58 2.24 -13.46
N ILE A 128 6.04 3.15 -12.61
CA ILE A 128 6.35 2.87 -11.21
C ILE A 128 5.20 3.38 -10.34
N GLY A 129 4.28 2.50 -10.01
CA GLY A 129 3.08 2.79 -9.21
C GLY A 129 1.79 2.39 -9.94
N ALA A 130 0.90 1.73 -9.20
CA ALA A 130 -0.35 1.12 -9.62
C ALA A 130 -1.58 1.83 -9.03
N GLY A 131 -1.44 3.12 -8.67
CA GLY A 131 -2.59 3.97 -8.34
C GLY A 131 -3.36 4.40 -9.60
N PRO A 132 -4.45 5.18 -9.45
CA PRO A 132 -5.30 5.60 -10.57
C PRO A 132 -4.53 6.24 -11.74
N GLY A 133 -3.52 7.08 -11.47
CA GLY A 133 -2.73 7.70 -12.53
C GLY A 133 -1.85 6.71 -13.29
N GLY A 134 -1.19 5.77 -12.59
CA GLY A 134 -0.37 4.73 -13.22
C GLY A 134 -1.21 3.71 -14.00
N LEU A 135 -2.33 3.28 -13.44
CA LEU A 135 -3.29 2.40 -14.12
C LEU A 135 -3.82 3.06 -15.40
N THR A 136 -4.24 4.33 -15.32
CA THR A 136 -4.71 5.07 -16.50
C THR A 136 -3.62 5.20 -17.56
N ALA A 137 -2.40 5.56 -17.16
CA ALA A 137 -1.30 5.64 -18.11
C ALA A 137 -1.02 4.30 -18.80
N GLY A 138 -1.06 3.20 -18.04
CA GLY A 138 -0.92 1.84 -18.58
C GLY A 138 -2.00 1.50 -19.59
N LEU A 139 -3.27 1.84 -19.31
CA LEU A 139 -4.38 1.62 -20.22
C LEU A 139 -4.19 2.36 -21.55
N TYR A 140 -3.87 3.65 -21.49
CA TYR A 140 -3.70 4.48 -22.69
C TYR A 140 -2.48 4.06 -23.53
N LEU A 141 -1.35 3.73 -22.90
CA LEU A 141 -0.16 3.24 -23.62
C LEU A 141 -0.43 1.89 -24.28
N CYS A 142 -1.16 1.01 -23.60
CA CYS A 142 -1.58 -0.26 -24.17
C CYS A 142 -2.49 -0.08 -25.39
N GLN A 143 -3.46 0.85 -25.34
CA GLN A 143 -4.31 1.18 -26.49
C GLN A 143 -3.49 1.74 -27.68
N ALA A 144 -2.40 2.44 -27.38
CA ALA A 144 -1.42 2.89 -28.38
C ALA A 144 -0.45 1.78 -28.85
N LYS A 145 -0.64 0.53 -28.40
CA LYS A 145 0.22 -0.64 -28.71
C LYS A 145 1.67 -0.49 -28.26
N ILE A 146 1.91 0.27 -27.19
CA ILE A 146 3.24 0.47 -26.62
C ILE A 146 3.48 -0.58 -25.54
N ASN A 147 4.58 -1.33 -25.67
CA ASN A 147 4.89 -2.43 -24.76
C ASN A 147 5.22 -1.88 -23.35
N THR A 148 4.28 -2.00 -22.43
CA THR A 148 4.32 -1.30 -21.14
C THR A 148 4.28 -2.29 -19.97
N VAL A 149 5.11 -2.04 -18.96
CA VAL A 149 5.07 -2.74 -17.67
C VAL A 149 4.72 -1.78 -16.54
N LEU A 150 3.79 -2.20 -15.70
CA LEU A 150 3.38 -1.51 -14.50
C LEU A 150 3.91 -2.25 -13.28
N VAL A 151 4.67 -1.54 -12.46
CA VAL A 151 5.46 -2.08 -11.35
C VAL A 151 5.05 -1.39 -10.06
N ASP A 152 4.69 -2.16 -9.03
CA ASP A 152 4.31 -1.60 -7.72
C ASP A 152 4.79 -2.49 -6.56
N ILE A 153 5.12 -1.83 -5.46
CA ILE A 153 5.50 -2.47 -4.21
C ILE A 153 4.35 -3.12 -3.46
N ALA A 154 3.11 -2.79 -3.84
CA ALA A 154 1.87 -3.30 -3.29
C ALA A 154 0.98 -3.84 -4.43
N LEU A 155 -0.23 -4.27 -4.07
CA LEU A 155 -1.26 -4.60 -5.06
C LEU A 155 -1.85 -3.33 -5.70
N PRO A 156 -2.43 -3.43 -6.90
CA PRO A 156 -3.03 -2.29 -7.59
C PRO A 156 -4.10 -1.54 -6.79
N GLY A 157 -4.14 -0.23 -6.98
CA GLY A 157 -5.19 0.68 -6.52
C GLY A 157 -4.72 1.86 -5.68
N GLY A 158 -3.51 1.80 -5.12
CA GLY A 158 -2.95 2.88 -4.30
C GLY A 158 -3.87 3.28 -3.14
N GLN A 159 -3.94 4.57 -2.82
CA GLN A 159 -4.78 5.09 -1.72
C GLN A 159 -6.29 4.88 -1.95
N VAL A 160 -6.73 4.71 -3.21
CA VAL A 160 -8.14 4.47 -3.52
C VAL A 160 -8.57 3.09 -3.06
N ALA A 161 -7.69 2.10 -3.11
CA ALA A 161 -8.00 0.75 -2.64
C ALA A 161 -8.35 0.69 -1.15
N THR A 162 -7.84 1.63 -0.36
CA THR A 162 -8.17 1.76 1.06
C THR A 162 -9.38 2.66 1.29
N THR A 163 -9.91 3.34 0.29
CA THR A 163 -11.06 4.24 0.50
C THR A 163 -12.34 3.42 0.63
N HIS A 164 -13.13 3.64 1.69
CA HIS A 164 -14.41 2.92 1.86
C HIS A 164 -15.41 3.27 0.76
N GLU A 165 -15.53 4.56 0.44
CA GLU A 165 -16.52 5.07 -0.50
C GLU A 165 -15.98 6.30 -1.26
N VAL A 166 -16.21 6.31 -2.57
CA VAL A 166 -15.84 7.35 -3.52
C VAL A 166 -17.12 7.87 -4.16
N SER A 167 -17.54 9.08 -3.78
CA SER A 167 -18.75 9.74 -4.27
C SER A 167 -18.49 10.82 -5.32
N ASN A 168 -17.22 11.11 -5.61
CA ASN A 168 -16.77 12.22 -6.42
C ASN A 168 -16.00 11.79 -7.68
N TYR A 169 -16.16 10.54 -8.12
CA TYR A 169 -15.65 10.04 -9.39
C TYR A 169 -16.78 9.98 -10.43
N PRO A 170 -16.83 10.92 -11.40
CA PRO A 170 -17.91 10.99 -12.37
C PRO A 170 -18.04 9.71 -13.22
N GLY A 171 -19.28 9.42 -13.67
CA GLY A 171 -19.60 8.21 -14.43
C GLY A 171 -20.27 7.12 -13.60
N PHE A 172 -20.34 7.29 -12.28
CA PHE A 172 -21.12 6.44 -11.36
C PHE A 172 -22.23 7.29 -10.73
N ILE A 173 -23.47 6.79 -10.78
CA ILE A 173 -24.63 7.46 -10.17
C ILE A 173 -24.53 7.37 -8.65
N GLU A 174 -24.26 6.16 -8.16
CA GLU A 174 -24.09 5.88 -6.74
C GLU A 174 -22.61 5.91 -6.35
N PRO A 175 -22.27 6.31 -5.10
CA PRO A 175 -20.92 6.19 -4.59
C PRO A 175 -20.38 4.75 -4.71
N GLN A 176 -19.10 4.62 -5.04
CA GLN A 176 -18.45 3.33 -5.26
C GLN A 176 -17.49 3.01 -4.13
N ALA A 177 -17.43 1.74 -3.72
CA ALA A 177 -16.37 1.33 -2.82
C ALA A 177 -15.00 1.54 -3.48
N GLY A 178 -14.05 2.17 -2.78
CA GLY A 178 -12.76 2.55 -3.38
C GLY A 178 -11.98 1.35 -3.90
N TYR A 179 -11.96 0.25 -3.14
CA TYR A 179 -11.36 -1.01 -3.59
C TYR A 179 -11.97 -1.54 -4.90
N MET A 180 -13.29 -1.43 -5.08
CA MET A 180 -13.96 -1.83 -6.32
C MET A 180 -13.63 -0.89 -7.47
N LEU A 181 -13.60 0.42 -7.23
CA LEU A 181 -13.20 1.40 -8.25
C LEU A 181 -11.78 1.12 -8.74
N SER A 182 -10.84 0.91 -7.83
CA SER A 182 -9.46 0.55 -8.19
C SER A 182 -9.34 -0.80 -8.87
N HIS A 183 -10.15 -1.79 -8.44
CA HIS A 183 -10.20 -3.10 -9.07
C HIS A 183 -10.63 -2.96 -10.53
N ASN A 184 -11.72 -2.24 -10.80
CA ASN A 184 -12.21 -2.00 -12.16
C ASN A 184 -11.16 -1.29 -13.04
N MET A 185 -10.46 -0.27 -12.51
CA MET A 185 -9.36 0.39 -13.23
C MET A 185 -8.22 -0.59 -13.56
N SER A 186 -7.87 -1.46 -12.61
CA SER A 186 -6.84 -2.47 -12.79
C SER A 186 -7.25 -3.51 -13.81
N GLU A 187 -8.48 -4.02 -13.75
CA GLU A 187 -8.98 -5.02 -14.71
C GLU A 187 -9.07 -4.46 -16.12
N GLN A 188 -9.45 -3.19 -16.30
CA GLN A 188 -9.41 -2.55 -17.63
C GLN A 188 -7.99 -2.52 -18.20
N THR A 189 -7.03 -2.11 -17.38
CA THR A 189 -5.63 -1.95 -17.78
C THR A 189 -4.99 -3.31 -18.09
N LYS A 190 -5.24 -4.31 -17.24
CA LYS A 190 -4.81 -5.70 -17.43
C LYS A 190 -5.45 -6.33 -18.66
N SER A 191 -6.77 -6.16 -18.84
CA SER A 191 -7.50 -6.71 -19.99
C SER A 191 -7.04 -6.12 -21.32
N CYS A 192 -6.52 -4.89 -21.31
CA CYS A 192 -5.91 -4.30 -22.50
C CYS A 192 -4.62 -5.05 -22.91
N GLY A 193 -3.82 -5.51 -21.94
CA GLY A 193 -2.57 -6.23 -22.17
C GLY A 193 -1.32 -5.62 -21.51
N THR A 194 -1.47 -4.61 -20.66
CA THR A 194 -0.34 -4.06 -19.88
C THR A 194 0.24 -5.14 -18.96
N ALA A 195 1.56 -5.30 -18.94
CA ALA A 195 2.22 -6.26 -18.07
C ALA A 195 2.27 -5.75 -16.62
N TYR A 196 2.11 -6.65 -15.64
CA TYR A 196 2.08 -6.30 -14.20
C TYR A 196 3.22 -6.98 -13.45
N LYS A 197 3.89 -6.22 -12.58
CA LYS A 197 4.86 -6.70 -11.59
C LYS A 197 4.53 -6.05 -10.24
N VAL A 198 3.64 -6.68 -9.48
CA VAL A 198 3.05 -6.11 -8.27
C VAL A 198 3.42 -6.90 -7.01
N ALA A 199 3.39 -6.23 -5.86
CA ALA A 199 3.92 -6.76 -4.60
C ALA A 199 5.37 -7.27 -4.77
N VAL A 200 6.23 -6.41 -5.33
CA VAL A 200 7.67 -6.64 -5.51
C VAL A 200 8.46 -5.63 -4.67
N ASP A 201 9.75 -5.87 -4.47
CA ASP A 201 10.65 -4.82 -3.96
C ASP A 201 11.35 -4.13 -5.12
N ILE A 202 11.35 -2.80 -5.12
CA ILE A 202 12.15 -2.01 -6.06
C ILE A 202 13.42 -1.59 -5.32
N THR A 203 14.53 -2.24 -5.64
CA THR A 203 15.80 -2.04 -4.90
C THR A 203 16.69 -0.98 -5.53
N ASN A 204 16.51 -0.71 -6.83
CA ASN A 204 17.23 0.36 -7.51
C ASN A 204 16.41 0.96 -8.64
N VAL A 205 16.61 2.25 -8.89
CA VAL A 205 16.05 2.99 -10.03
C VAL A 205 17.14 3.87 -10.63
N ASP A 206 17.47 3.65 -11.90
CA ASP A 206 18.33 4.51 -12.71
C ASP A 206 17.48 5.26 -13.75
N LEU A 207 17.19 6.53 -13.48
CA LEU A 207 16.39 7.40 -14.35
C LEU A 207 17.13 7.82 -15.63
N GLU A 208 18.47 7.78 -15.64
CA GLU A 208 19.26 8.15 -16.81
C GLU A 208 19.33 7.01 -17.81
N LYS A 209 19.52 5.78 -17.32
CA LYS A 209 19.50 4.56 -18.13
C LYS A 209 18.09 4.02 -18.39
N LYS A 210 17.10 4.51 -17.64
CA LYS A 210 15.69 4.08 -17.68
C LYS A 210 15.58 2.60 -17.30
N GLU A 211 16.23 2.25 -16.20
CA GLU A 211 16.31 0.89 -15.66
C GLU A 211 15.82 0.86 -14.22
N ILE A 212 15.13 -0.20 -13.82
CA ILE A 212 14.83 -0.50 -12.43
C ILE A 212 15.25 -1.94 -12.10
N ILE A 213 15.62 -2.19 -10.85
CA ILE A 213 15.89 -3.53 -10.34
C ILE A 213 14.78 -3.89 -9.37
N ILE A 214 14.11 -5.02 -9.62
CA ILE A 214 13.10 -5.57 -8.74
C ILE A 214 13.53 -6.91 -8.14
N ASP A 215 13.11 -7.15 -6.90
CA ASP A 215 13.34 -8.39 -6.16
C ASP A 215 14.82 -8.84 -6.17
N GLU A 216 15.75 -7.88 -6.26
CA GLU A 216 17.21 -8.07 -6.33
C GLU A 216 17.75 -8.88 -7.52
N HIS A 217 16.90 -9.32 -8.46
CA HIS A 217 17.31 -10.25 -9.52
C HIS A 217 16.81 -9.91 -10.91
N GLU A 218 15.72 -9.15 -11.07
CA GLU A 218 15.20 -8.76 -12.39
C GLU A 218 15.51 -7.29 -12.66
N THR A 219 16.30 -7.03 -13.70
CA THR A 219 16.54 -5.68 -14.24
C THR A 219 15.55 -5.43 -15.36
N ILE A 220 14.68 -4.44 -15.18
CA ILE A 220 13.72 -4.02 -16.19
C ILE A 220 14.26 -2.77 -16.87
N LYS A 221 14.41 -2.80 -18.19
CA LYS A 221 14.89 -1.69 -19.02
C LYS A 221 13.76 -1.12 -19.87
N ALA A 222 13.75 0.19 -20.08
CA ALA A 222 12.82 0.81 -21.01
C ALA A 222 13.36 2.07 -21.69
N LYS A 223 12.59 2.60 -22.64
CA LYS A 223 12.88 3.87 -23.30
C LYS A 223 12.40 5.06 -22.47
N LYS A 224 11.31 4.89 -21.72
CA LYS A 224 10.68 5.93 -20.89
C LYS A 224 10.26 5.38 -19.52
N ILE A 225 10.16 6.26 -18.53
CA ILE A 225 9.63 5.95 -17.18
C ILE A 225 8.49 6.91 -16.85
N ILE A 226 7.41 6.39 -16.25
CA ILE A 226 6.37 7.18 -15.58
C ILE A 226 6.43 6.89 -14.08
N ILE A 227 6.65 7.93 -13.27
CA ILE A 227 6.62 7.85 -11.81
C ILE A 227 5.19 8.14 -11.34
N ALA A 228 4.52 7.13 -10.80
CA ALA A 228 3.14 7.17 -10.33
C ALA A 228 3.02 6.70 -8.86
N THR A 229 4.06 6.94 -8.06
CA THR A 229 4.21 6.42 -6.68
C THR A 229 3.30 7.08 -5.65
N GLY A 230 2.60 8.15 -6.03
CA GLY A 230 1.62 8.85 -5.18
C GLY A 230 2.22 9.43 -3.90
N THR A 231 1.41 9.42 -2.84
CA THR A 231 1.75 9.96 -1.53
C THR A 231 1.41 8.99 -0.41
N SER A 232 2.08 9.14 0.74
CA SER A 232 1.75 8.44 1.98
C SER A 232 1.36 9.44 3.07
N PRO A 233 0.53 9.06 4.06
CA PRO A 233 0.28 9.90 5.23
C PRO A 233 1.57 10.26 5.95
N ASN A 234 1.63 11.50 6.46
CA ASN A 234 2.68 11.90 7.39
C ASN A 234 2.51 11.13 8.70
N ALA A 235 3.63 10.69 9.26
CA ALA A 235 3.69 10.16 10.61
C ALA A 235 3.96 11.32 11.58
N THR A 236 3.41 11.24 12.79
CA THR A 236 3.70 12.21 13.87
C THR A 236 5.14 12.08 14.37
N GLY A 237 5.72 10.87 14.27
CA GLY A 237 7.03 10.56 14.83
C GLY A 237 7.00 10.27 16.34
N ALA A 238 5.82 10.31 16.96
CA ALA A 238 5.63 9.99 18.36
C ALA A 238 5.87 8.48 18.63
N ALA A 239 6.42 8.18 19.82
CA ALA A 239 6.65 6.81 20.24
C ALA A 239 5.33 6.01 20.29
N GLY A 240 5.33 4.78 19.80
CA GLY A 240 4.15 3.90 19.78
C GLY A 240 3.25 4.06 18.55
N GLU A 241 3.42 5.11 17.73
CA GLU A 241 2.60 5.33 16.53
C GLU A 241 2.71 4.14 15.55
N ARG A 242 3.94 3.69 15.29
CA ARG A 242 4.21 2.62 14.32
C ARG A 242 3.70 1.27 14.82
N GLU A 243 3.89 0.97 16.09
CA GLU A 243 3.54 -0.30 16.72
C GLU A 243 2.02 -0.46 16.86
N LEU A 244 1.31 0.65 17.04
CA LEU A 244 -0.14 0.69 17.25
C LEU A 244 -0.94 1.01 15.98
N LYS A 245 -0.28 1.20 14.84
CA LYS A 245 -0.93 1.32 13.53
C LYS A 245 -1.77 0.07 13.25
N GLY A 246 -3.06 0.26 12.97
CA GLY A 246 -4.04 -0.82 12.80
C GLY A 246 -4.44 -1.54 14.09
N LYS A 247 -3.90 -1.14 15.26
CA LYS A 247 -4.21 -1.68 16.59
C LYS A 247 -4.75 -0.61 17.54
N GLY A 248 -5.44 0.38 17.00
CA GLY A 248 -5.99 1.54 17.72
C GLY A 248 -5.62 2.88 17.07
N ILE A 249 -4.60 2.91 16.21
CA ILE A 249 -4.26 4.08 15.37
C ILE A 249 -4.66 3.83 13.92
N SER A 250 -5.40 4.77 13.34
CA SER A 250 -5.85 4.77 11.95
C SER A 250 -5.40 6.04 11.22
N TYR A 251 -5.26 5.92 9.90
CA TYR A 251 -5.06 7.05 8.97
C TYR A 251 -6.22 7.15 7.96
N CYS A 252 -7.30 6.39 8.18
CA CYS A 252 -8.42 6.26 7.27
C CYS A 252 -9.71 6.22 8.07
N ALA A 253 -10.34 7.38 8.25
CA ALA A 253 -11.64 7.49 8.90
C ALA A 253 -12.70 6.64 8.20
N THR A 254 -12.75 6.71 6.87
CA THR A 254 -13.74 5.97 6.09
C THR A 254 -13.62 4.45 6.26
N CYS A 255 -12.40 3.92 6.44
CA CYS A 255 -12.16 2.50 6.72
C CYS A 255 -12.67 2.09 8.11
N ASP A 256 -12.25 2.86 9.12
CA ASP A 256 -12.18 2.34 10.49
C ASP A 256 -13.25 2.96 11.41
N ALA A 257 -13.81 4.13 11.08
CA ALA A 257 -14.74 4.86 11.95
C ALA A 257 -15.95 4.02 12.39
N LYS A 258 -16.46 3.13 11.54
CA LYS A 258 -17.58 2.24 11.87
C LYS A 258 -17.30 1.29 13.03
N TYR A 259 -16.04 0.97 13.30
CA TYR A 259 -15.64 0.12 14.45
C TYR A 259 -15.57 0.91 15.77
N PHE A 260 -15.81 2.22 15.71
CA PHE A 260 -15.85 3.13 16.86
C PHE A 260 -17.28 3.58 17.22
N GLY A 261 -18.29 2.78 16.86
CA GLY A 261 -19.64 2.92 17.41
C GLY A 261 -19.62 2.88 18.94
N ASP A 262 -20.27 3.85 19.57
CA ASP A 262 -20.33 4.03 21.03
C ASP A 262 -18.98 4.29 21.73
N LYS A 263 -17.96 4.72 20.96
CA LYS A 263 -16.59 4.94 21.46
C LYS A 263 -16.14 6.39 21.34
N GLU A 264 -15.15 6.76 22.17
CA GLU A 264 -14.51 8.07 22.11
C GLU A 264 -13.22 7.99 21.28
N VAL A 265 -12.96 8.98 20.44
CA VAL A 265 -11.79 8.98 19.57
C VAL A 265 -11.04 10.30 19.60
N VAL A 266 -9.75 10.22 19.26
CA VAL A 266 -8.86 11.37 19.07
C VAL A 266 -8.58 11.54 17.60
N VAL A 267 -8.57 12.78 17.13
CA VAL A 267 -8.14 13.13 15.78
C VAL A 267 -6.94 14.07 15.89
N ILE A 268 -5.80 13.70 15.31
CA ILE A 268 -4.59 14.53 15.28
C ILE A 268 -4.56 15.29 13.95
N GLY A 269 -4.63 16.62 13.99
CA GLY A 269 -4.54 17.49 12.83
C GLY A 269 -5.56 18.63 12.83
N GLY A 270 -5.37 19.60 11.93
CA GLY A 270 -6.23 20.78 11.83
C GLY A 270 -6.40 21.35 10.42
N GLY A 271 -5.98 20.60 9.41
CA GLY A 271 -6.24 20.92 7.99
C GLY A 271 -7.57 20.37 7.51
N ASN A 272 -7.89 20.58 6.23
CA ASN A 272 -9.17 20.13 5.64
C ASN A 272 -9.48 18.66 5.94
N SER A 273 -8.52 17.74 5.71
CA SER A 273 -8.71 16.31 5.97
C SER A 273 -9.07 16.03 7.43
N ALA A 274 -8.34 16.60 8.40
CA ALA A 274 -8.63 16.36 9.82
C ALA A 274 -10.04 16.82 10.19
N ILE A 275 -10.46 17.99 9.69
CA ILE A 275 -11.73 18.62 10.05
C ILE A 275 -12.91 17.93 9.36
N GLU A 276 -12.80 17.64 8.06
CA GLU A 276 -13.87 16.97 7.32
C GLU A 276 -14.05 15.51 7.77
N GLU A 277 -12.95 14.79 8.00
CA GLU A 277 -13.01 13.41 8.49
C GLU A 277 -13.51 13.33 9.94
N SER A 278 -13.24 14.34 10.78
CA SER A 278 -13.79 14.39 12.15
C SER A 278 -15.31 14.46 12.16
N ASP A 279 -15.90 15.24 11.24
CA ASP A 279 -17.36 15.32 11.09
C ASP A 279 -17.95 13.96 10.67
N PHE A 280 -17.26 13.24 9.78
CA PHE A 280 -17.63 11.88 9.39
C PHE A 280 -17.53 10.89 10.56
N ILE A 281 -16.41 10.89 11.30
CA ILE A 281 -16.21 9.99 12.44
C ILE A 281 -17.26 10.23 13.53
N ALA A 282 -17.67 11.49 13.76
CA ALA A 282 -18.69 11.85 14.75
C ALA A 282 -20.09 11.26 14.46
N ARG A 283 -20.33 10.73 13.26
CA ARG A 283 -21.54 9.96 12.95
C ARG A 283 -21.57 8.62 13.69
N PHE A 284 -20.41 8.05 14.00
CA PHE A 284 -20.25 6.76 14.66
C PHE A 284 -19.82 6.91 16.12
N ALA A 285 -18.81 7.74 16.37
CA ALA A 285 -18.26 7.98 17.70
C ALA A 285 -19.25 8.74 18.60
N THR A 286 -19.15 8.51 19.91
CA THR A 286 -19.87 9.29 20.93
C THR A 286 -19.20 10.63 21.18
N LYS A 287 -17.87 10.69 21.05
CA LYS A 287 -17.07 11.90 21.20
C LYS A 287 -15.84 11.88 20.30
N VAL A 288 -15.53 13.03 19.72
CA VAL A 288 -14.30 13.26 18.94
C VAL A 288 -13.52 14.39 19.58
N THR A 289 -12.26 14.15 19.94
CA THR A 289 -11.36 15.22 20.40
C THR A 289 -10.31 15.50 19.33
N ILE A 290 -10.39 16.66 18.70
CA ILE A 290 -9.42 17.12 17.71
C ILE A 290 -8.25 17.78 18.44
N VAL A 291 -7.05 17.25 18.26
CA VAL A 291 -5.80 17.79 18.80
C VAL A 291 -5.05 18.50 17.67
N HIS A 292 -4.69 19.75 17.90
CA HIS A 292 -4.02 20.57 16.90
C HIS A 292 -2.92 21.45 17.53
N GLN A 293 -1.79 21.54 16.84
CA GLN A 293 -0.61 22.26 17.33
C GLN A 293 -0.72 23.79 17.27
N PHE A 294 -1.58 24.34 16.41
CA PHE A 294 -1.77 25.80 16.28
C PHE A 294 -2.96 26.28 17.11
N ASP A 295 -3.12 27.61 17.23
CA ASP A 295 -4.27 28.27 17.88
C ASP A 295 -5.56 28.25 17.03
N LYS A 296 -5.44 27.90 15.76
CA LYS A 296 -6.54 27.88 14.80
C LYS A 296 -6.35 26.80 13.76
N PHE A 297 -7.45 26.31 13.21
CA PHE A 297 -7.43 25.40 12.09
C PHE A 297 -6.96 26.08 10.79
N THR A 298 -6.31 25.30 9.94
CA THR A 298 -5.94 25.68 8.57
C THR A 298 -6.97 25.21 7.54
N ALA A 299 -7.99 24.47 7.97
CA ALA A 299 -9.12 24.05 7.15
C ALA A 299 -9.96 25.23 6.63
N ASN A 300 -10.78 24.99 5.61
CA ASN A 300 -11.73 25.98 5.09
C ASN A 300 -12.78 26.37 6.15
N LYS A 301 -13.23 27.63 6.12
CA LYS A 301 -14.14 28.20 7.13
C LYS A 301 -15.45 27.41 7.29
N LYS A 302 -16.03 26.95 6.18
CA LYS A 302 -17.28 26.17 6.19
C LYS A 302 -17.14 24.85 6.95
N ALA A 303 -16.01 24.17 6.80
CA ALA A 303 -15.73 22.94 7.56
C ALA A 303 -15.52 23.25 9.06
N GLN A 304 -14.85 24.36 9.39
CA GLN A 304 -14.68 24.79 10.78
C GLN A 304 -16.02 25.10 11.45
N GLU A 305 -16.92 25.84 10.77
CA GLU A 305 -18.26 26.17 11.27
C GLU A 305 -19.08 24.93 11.63
N LYS A 306 -19.03 23.90 10.78
CA LYS A 306 -19.69 22.61 11.07
C LYS A 306 -19.15 21.93 12.32
N ILE A 307 -17.83 21.87 12.46
CA ILE A 307 -17.19 21.24 13.60
C ILE A 307 -17.49 21.99 14.90
N PHE A 308 -17.43 23.33 14.89
CA PHE A 308 -17.76 24.12 16.07
C PHE A 308 -19.25 24.03 16.47
N ALA A 309 -20.14 23.74 15.52
CA ALA A 309 -21.56 23.51 15.80
C ALA A 309 -21.88 22.08 16.28
N ASN A 310 -20.95 21.13 16.17
CA ASN A 310 -21.20 19.73 16.49
C ASN A 310 -20.88 19.45 17.97
N PRO A 311 -21.87 19.14 18.83
CA PRO A 311 -21.65 18.97 20.26
C PRO A 311 -20.85 17.72 20.63
N LYS A 312 -20.68 16.76 19.71
CA LYS A 312 -19.83 15.58 19.92
C LYS A 312 -18.35 15.88 19.76
N ILE A 313 -18.00 17.05 19.20
CA ILE A 313 -16.65 17.37 18.80
C ILE A 313 -16.09 18.46 19.70
N SER A 314 -14.93 18.18 20.28
CA SER A 314 -14.16 19.15 21.07
C SER A 314 -12.79 19.34 20.47
N THR A 315 -12.19 20.51 20.71
CA THR A 315 -10.91 20.88 20.11
C THR A 315 -9.89 21.21 21.20
N LEU A 316 -8.67 20.75 21.02
CA LEU A 316 -7.54 21.01 21.89
C LEU A 316 -6.39 21.60 21.07
N PHE A 317 -6.27 22.92 21.12
CA PHE A 317 -5.23 23.69 20.45
C PHE A 317 -3.92 23.70 21.23
N HIS A 318 -2.82 24.08 20.59
CA HIS A 318 -1.47 24.14 21.16
C HIS A 318 -0.92 22.80 21.64
N HIS A 319 -1.52 21.68 21.26
CA HIS A 319 -1.09 20.37 21.75
C HIS A 319 -0.56 19.50 20.60
N GLU A 320 0.48 18.73 20.91
CA GLU A 320 1.09 17.76 20.00
C GLU A 320 1.28 16.40 20.72
N PRO A 321 1.02 15.26 20.05
CA PRO A 321 1.30 13.96 20.64
C PRO A 321 2.80 13.71 20.82
N ARG A 322 3.18 13.25 22.00
CA ARG A 322 4.54 12.79 22.34
C ARG A 322 4.64 11.26 22.37
N SER A 323 3.58 10.58 22.79
CA SER A 323 3.51 9.12 22.75
C SER A 323 2.10 8.58 22.62
N PHE A 324 1.98 7.38 22.07
CA PHE A 324 0.77 6.57 22.04
C PHE A 324 1.05 5.26 22.77
N LYS A 325 0.16 4.89 23.70
CA LYS A 325 0.21 3.61 24.41
C LYS A 325 -1.16 2.95 24.34
N ARG A 326 -1.19 1.64 24.47
CA ARG A 326 -2.43 0.88 24.61
C ARG A 326 -2.44 0.19 25.96
N GLU A 327 -3.50 0.44 26.73
CA GLU A 327 -3.75 -0.17 28.04
C GLU A 327 -5.10 -0.88 27.97
N GLY A 328 -5.07 -2.21 27.84
CA GLY A 328 -6.25 -3.01 27.53
C GLY A 328 -6.88 -2.61 26.19
N ASP A 329 -8.15 -2.20 26.23
CA ASP A 329 -8.90 -1.75 25.04
C ASP A 329 -8.84 -0.24 24.80
N LYS A 330 -8.14 0.50 25.66
CA LYS A 330 -8.03 1.96 25.54
C LYS A 330 -6.66 2.39 25.01
N MET A 331 -6.69 3.47 24.24
CA MET A 331 -5.54 4.23 23.78
C MET A 331 -5.26 5.38 24.74
N ILE A 332 -4.00 5.50 25.16
CA ILE A 332 -3.48 6.62 25.94
C ILE A 332 -2.63 7.46 25.01
N THR A 333 -3.08 8.68 24.72
CA THR A 333 -2.32 9.68 23.97
C THR A 333 -1.71 10.67 24.95
N GLU A 334 -0.39 10.69 25.04
CA GLU A 334 0.35 11.69 25.80
C GLU A 334 0.55 12.92 24.93
N LEU A 335 0.05 14.06 25.40
CA LEU A 335 0.05 15.34 24.69
C LEU A 335 0.91 16.34 25.46
N GLU A 336 1.78 17.05 24.76
CA GLU A 336 2.50 18.22 25.30
C GLU A 336 1.78 19.49 24.84
N ASP A 337 1.51 20.39 25.78
CA ASP A 337 1.19 21.77 25.47
C ASP A 337 2.47 22.49 25.00
N LEU A 338 2.47 22.94 23.76
CA LEU A 338 3.63 23.55 23.11
C LEU A 338 4.02 24.90 23.72
N GLN A 339 3.11 25.57 24.41
CA GLN A 339 3.34 26.85 25.09
C GLN A 339 3.91 26.65 26.49
N THR A 340 3.28 25.78 27.30
CA THR A 340 3.66 25.60 28.72
C THR A 340 4.66 24.48 28.95
N LYS A 341 4.83 23.57 27.97
CA LYS A 341 5.58 22.31 28.08
C LYS A 341 5.00 21.31 29.07
N GLU A 342 3.78 21.54 29.53
CA GLU A 342 3.08 20.59 30.39
C GLU A 342 2.56 19.41 29.59
N CYS A 343 2.78 18.20 30.12
CA CYS A 343 2.27 16.98 29.52
C CYS A 343 0.96 16.55 30.19
N LYS A 344 0.00 16.09 29.38
CA LYS A 344 -1.22 15.45 29.88
C LYS A 344 -1.55 14.20 29.08
N LYS A 345 -2.35 13.33 29.68
CA LYS A 345 -2.82 12.10 29.06
C LYS A 345 -4.27 12.23 28.65
N LEU A 346 -4.58 11.78 27.45
CA LEU A 346 -5.94 11.68 26.95
C LEU A 346 -6.25 10.21 26.64
N VAL A 347 -7.31 9.71 27.28
CA VAL A 347 -7.78 8.33 27.12
C VAL A 347 -8.87 8.31 26.06
N SER A 348 -8.77 7.38 25.11
CA SER A 348 -9.74 7.19 24.04
C SER A 348 -9.78 5.72 23.64
N ASP A 349 -10.69 5.35 22.76
CA ASP A 349 -10.75 4.02 22.16
C ASP A 349 -9.92 3.91 20.89
N GLY A 350 -9.65 5.03 20.22
CA GLY A 350 -8.89 5.08 18.97
C GLY A 350 -8.36 6.47 18.63
N VAL A 351 -7.34 6.49 17.80
CA VAL A 351 -6.68 7.69 17.32
C VAL A 351 -6.67 7.70 15.79
N PHE A 352 -7.09 8.80 15.19
CA PHE A 352 -7.02 9.05 13.76
C PHE A 352 -5.99 10.15 13.48
N ILE A 353 -5.07 9.94 12.54
CA ILE A 353 -3.98 10.87 12.26
C ILE A 353 -4.13 11.47 10.86
N PHE A 354 -4.31 12.79 10.79
CA PHE A 354 -4.54 13.56 9.55
C PHE A 354 -3.67 14.83 9.50
N ILE A 355 -2.35 14.65 9.55
CA ILE A 355 -1.34 15.74 9.55
C ILE A 355 -0.70 15.98 8.17
N GLY A 356 -1.43 15.68 7.11
CA GLY A 356 -1.00 15.85 5.73
C GLY A 356 -0.34 14.61 5.14
N MET A 357 0.12 14.76 3.89
CA MET A 357 0.67 13.70 3.06
C MET A 357 2.08 14.10 2.60
N LYS A 358 2.94 13.10 2.42
CA LYS A 358 4.27 13.24 1.81
C LYS A 358 4.34 12.50 0.47
N PRO A 359 5.01 13.07 -0.55
CA PRO A 359 5.19 12.40 -1.82
C PRO A 359 6.19 11.24 -1.69
N ASN A 360 5.90 10.12 -2.35
CA ASN A 360 6.73 8.91 -2.30
C ASN A 360 7.89 9.02 -3.30
N VAL A 361 8.89 9.84 -2.97
CA VAL A 361 10.01 10.18 -3.87
C VAL A 361 11.36 9.60 -3.44
N GLU A 362 11.40 8.82 -2.36
CA GLU A 362 12.66 8.29 -1.78
C GLU A 362 13.57 7.61 -2.81
N LEU A 363 12.98 6.80 -3.71
CA LEU A 363 13.70 6.09 -4.77
C LEU A 363 14.32 7.01 -5.85
N PHE A 364 13.89 8.28 -5.89
CA PHE A 364 14.26 9.25 -6.93
C PHE A 364 14.93 10.51 -6.37
N LYS A 365 15.15 10.57 -5.05
CA LYS A 365 15.75 11.73 -4.39
C LYS A 365 17.07 12.10 -5.05
N ASN A 366 17.31 13.41 -5.16
CA ASN A 366 18.48 14.03 -5.79
C ASN A 366 18.60 13.83 -7.32
N LYS A 367 17.68 13.10 -7.97
CA LYS A 367 17.68 12.91 -9.44
C LYS A 367 16.66 13.79 -10.16
N LEU A 368 15.73 14.41 -9.43
CA LEU A 368 14.62 15.18 -9.96
C LEU A 368 14.53 16.56 -9.31
N GLN A 369 14.05 17.55 -10.06
CA GLN A 369 13.65 18.82 -9.48
C GLN A 369 12.36 18.66 -8.69
N LEU A 370 12.44 19.03 -7.41
CA LEU A 370 11.30 19.03 -6.50
C LEU A 370 10.85 20.48 -6.23
N ASP A 371 9.58 20.65 -5.85
CA ASP A 371 9.12 21.90 -5.26
C ASP A 371 9.53 22.02 -3.79
N GLN A 372 9.19 23.15 -3.17
CA GLN A 372 9.52 23.42 -1.77
C GLN A 372 8.87 22.45 -0.77
N TRP A 373 7.88 21.67 -1.21
CA TRP A 373 7.15 20.68 -0.41
C TRP A 373 7.59 19.24 -0.74
N GLY A 374 8.62 19.08 -1.59
CA GLY A 374 9.19 17.79 -1.97
C GLY A 374 8.45 17.06 -3.09
N TYR A 375 7.48 17.69 -3.77
CA TYR A 375 6.74 17.08 -4.88
C TYR A 375 7.50 17.26 -6.20
N ILE A 376 7.37 16.29 -7.11
CA ILE A 376 8.08 16.33 -8.40
C ILE A 376 7.51 17.46 -9.27
N LYS A 377 8.38 18.33 -9.78
CA LYS A 377 7.97 19.33 -10.77
C LYS A 377 7.83 18.68 -12.14
N THR A 378 6.74 18.99 -12.82
CA THR A 378 6.48 18.56 -14.20
C THR A 378 6.05 19.75 -15.07
N ASN A 379 6.23 19.63 -16.38
CA ASN A 379 5.60 20.51 -17.35
C ASN A 379 4.16 20.06 -17.68
N GLU A 380 3.50 20.71 -18.63
CA GLU A 380 2.12 20.39 -19.02
C GLU A 380 1.97 18.99 -19.64
N ASP A 381 3.03 18.44 -20.24
CA ASP A 381 3.08 17.07 -20.78
C ASP A 381 3.46 16.01 -19.72
N MET A 382 3.46 16.40 -18.45
CA MET A 382 3.87 15.57 -17.30
C MET A 382 5.34 15.15 -17.30
N GLN A 383 6.18 15.75 -18.14
CA GLN A 383 7.60 15.48 -18.20
C GLN A 383 8.32 16.13 -17.01
N THR A 384 9.25 15.38 -16.41
CA THR A 384 10.08 15.85 -15.30
C THR A 384 11.32 16.60 -15.79
N SER A 385 12.23 16.97 -14.88
CA SER A 385 13.54 17.53 -15.25
C SER A 385 14.47 16.55 -15.98
N VAL A 386 14.15 15.25 -16.01
CA VAL A 386 14.95 14.23 -16.70
C VAL A 386 14.24 13.82 -18.00
N LYS A 387 14.94 13.93 -19.13
CA LYS A 387 14.38 13.61 -20.45
C LYS A 387 13.94 12.15 -20.51
N GLY A 388 12.69 11.95 -20.96
CA GLY A 388 12.07 10.62 -21.05
C GLY A 388 11.54 10.08 -19.72
N VAL A 389 11.56 10.88 -18.66
CA VAL A 389 10.95 10.54 -17.37
C VAL A 389 9.78 11.48 -17.12
N TYR A 390 8.63 10.90 -16.84
CA TYR A 390 7.37 11.57 -16.55
C TYR A 390 6.95 11.28 -15.11
N ALA A 391 6.08 12.10 -14.54
CA ALA A 391 5.48 11.84 -13.23
C ALA A 391 4.00 12.21 -13.25
N VAL A 392 3.16 11.42 -12.58
CA VAL A 392 1.70 11.56 -12.62
C VAL A 392 1.07 11.31 -11.26
N GLY A 393 -0.11 11.89 -11.04
CA GLY A 393 -0.86 11.68 -9.80
C GLY A 393 -0.28 12.49 -8.64
N ASP A 394 -0.54 12.06 -7.42
CA ASP A 394 -0.33 12.90 -6.24
C ASP A 394 1.14 13.16 -5.88
N VAL A 395 2.09 12.47 -6.54
CA VAL A 395 3.53 12.67 -6.36
C VAL A 395 4.04 13.99 -6.99
N ILE A 396 3.27 14.59 -7.90
CA ILE A 396 3.66 15.82 -8.60
C ILE A 396 3.24 17.09 -7.87
N SER A 397 3.89 18.20 -8.20
CA SER A 397 3.53 19.53 -7.70
C SER A 397 2.21 19.98 -8.33
N LYS A 398 1.14 19.99 -7.53
CA LYS A 398 -0.17 20.46 -7.97
C LYS A 398 -1.02 20.95 -6.80
N LYS A 399 -1.99 21.81 -7.14
CA LYS A 399 -2.88 22.46 -6.17
C LYS A 399 -3.90 21.50 -5.55
N TYR A 400 -4.43 20.58 -6.36
CA TYR A 400 -5.48 19.65 -5.97
C TYR A 400 -5.05 18.21 -6.21
N ARG A 401 -5.38 17.33 -5.27
CA ARG A 401 -5.06 15.90 -5.28
C ARG A 401 -6.35 15.12 -5.18
N GLN A 402 -6.80 14.59 -6.31
CA GLN A 402 -8.06 13.86 -6.46
C GLN A 402 -7.84 12.71 -7.45
N ILE A 403 -8.67 11.67 -7.35
CA ILE A 403 -8.63 10.52 -8.28
C ILE A 403 -8.74 11.00 -9.72
N THR A 404 -9.68 11.90 -10.01
CA THR A 404 -9.89 12.47 -11.35
C THR A 404 -8.69 13.23 -11.88
N THR A 405 -8.01 14.01 -11.03
CA THR A 405 -6.77 14.70 -11.42
C THR A 405 -5.64 13.71 -11.71
N ALA A 406 -5.50 12.65 -10.92
CA ALA A 406 -4.47 11.63 -11.15
C ALA A 406 -4.72 10.86 -12.46
N VAL A 407 -5.99 10.56 -12.77
CA VAL A 407 -6.42 9.96 -14.05
C VAL A 407 -6.11 10.89 -15.21
N ALA A 408 -6.37 12.20 -15.08
CA ALA A 408 -6.03 13.19 -16.09
C ALA A 408 -4.51 13.24 -16.34
N ASP A 409 -3.70 13.33 -15.28
CA ASP A 409 -2.23 13.32 -15.38
C ASP A 409 -1.73 12.06 -16.11
N GLY A 410 -2.26 10.89 -15.75
CA GLY A 410 -1.93 9.61 -16.39
C GLY A 410 -2.26 9.59 -17.88
N THR A 411 -3.40 10.15 -18.27
CA THR A 411 -3.83 10.28 -19.67
C THR A 411 -2.87 11.18 -20.45
N ILE A 412 -2.56 12.36 -19.91
CA ILE A 412 -1.67 13.34 -20.55
C ILE A 412 -0.29 12.74 -20.80
N ALA A 413 0.32 12.13 -19.77
CA ALA A 413 1.64 11.52 -19.88
C ALA A 413 1.66 10.40 -20.94
N ALA A 414 0.66 9.51 -20.93
CA ALA A 414 0.58 8.41 -21.89
C ALA A 414 0.46 8.90 -23.34
N ILE A 415 -0.39 9.92 -23.60
CA ILE A 415 -0.55 10.48 -24.93
C ILE A 415 0.71 11.22 -25.39
N ALA A 416 1.37 11.96 -24.49
CA ALA A 416 2.63 12.65 -24.79
C ALA A 416 3.73 11.64 -25.17
N ILE A 417 3.87 10.56 -24.40
CA ILE A 417 4.81 9.47 -24.70
C ILE A 417 4.46 8.81 -26.04
N ALA A 418 3.20 8.48 -26.28
CA ALA A 418 2.80 7.83 -27.53
C ALA A 418 3.07 8.68 -28.77
N LYS A 419 2.96 10.01 -28.66
CA LYS A 419 3.32 10.94 -29.75
C LYS A 419 4.83 11.05 -29.96
N ASP A 420 5.63 10.96 -28.90
CA ASP A 420 7.09 11.04 -28.98
C ASP A 420 7.73 9.71 -29.46
N MET A 421 7.00 8.60 -29.36
CA MET A 421 7.46 7.27 -29.77
C MET A 421 7.04 6.86 -31.19
N ASN A 422 6.08 7.57 -31.78
CA ASN A 422 5.68 7.44 -33.19
C ASN A 422 6.40 8.48 -34.03
#